data_AF-A0A521D8Y6-F1
#
_entry.id   AF-A0A521D8Y6-F1
#
_cell.length_a   1.000
_cell.length_b   1.000
_cell.length_c   1.000
_cell.angle_alpha   90.00
_cell.angle_beta   90.00
_cell.angle_gamma   90.00
#
_symmetry.space_group_name_H-M   'P 1'
#
loop_
_entity.id
_entity.type
_entity.pdbx_description
1 polymer ?
#
loop_
_entity_poly.entity_id
_entity_poly.type
_entity_poly.pdbx_seq_one_letter_code
_entity_poly.pdbx_strand_id
1 'polypeptide(L)'
;MKKLLRLLFLSNVKIRLSYPLRMALFFWLIVGFFLISAYYVLTVKYPVNVGAVKIIKDLFLYALLLSFFPFLFTIIYTVNASKDYETVENLAKELARGNLETKMNISYLADRDLVSIYEALEKLRKSLILSKELYLKNKKL
;
A
#
# COMPACT_ATOMS: atom_id res chain seq x y z
N MET A 1 -22.71 13.16 8.82
CA MET A 1 -22.04 12.02 9.51
C MET A 1 -21.57 10.90 8.57
N LYS A 2 -22.46 10.25 7.78
CA LYS A 2 -22.08 9.12 6.89
C LYS A 2 -20.95 9.42 5.89
N LYS A 3 -20.92 10.61 5.26
CA LYS A 3 -19.85 11.01 4.32
C LYS A 3 -18.48 11.15 5.00
N LEU A 4 -18.45 11.70 6.22
CA LEU A 4 -17.22 11.92 6.99
C LEU A 4 -16.60 10.58 7.42
N LEU A 5 -17.44 9.66 7.92
CA LEU A 5 -17.02 8.29 8.28
C LEU A 5 -16.48 7.53 7.06
N ARG A 6 -17.14 7.62 5.90
CA ARG A 6 -16.65 6.98 4.67
C ARG A 6 -15.29 7.52 4.22
N LEU A 7 -15.02 8.81 4.43
CA LEU A 7 -13.73 9.42 4.12
C LEU A 7 -12.64 8.92 5.09
N LEU A 8 -12.92 8.97 6.40
CA LEU A 8 -12.01 8.53 7.47
C LEU A 8 -11.61 7.06 7.35
N PHE A 9 -12.58 6.20 7.01
CA PHE A 9 -12.34 4.77 6.82
C PHE A 9 -11.91 4.41 5.39
N LEU A 10 -11.64 5.40 4.52
CA LEU A 10 -11.25 5.19 3.13
C LEU A 10 -12.16 4.16 2.42
N SER A 11 -13.45 4.15 2.74
CA SER A 11 -14.36 3.06 2.39
C SER A 11 -14.71 3.02 0.89
N ASN A 12 -14.47 4.13 0.19
CA ASN A 12 -14.66 4.23 -1.26
C ASN A 12 -13.43 3.80 -2.06
N VAL A 13 -12.33 3.46 -1.37
CA VAL A 13 -11.06 3.10 -1.99
C VAL A 13 -10.96 1.58 -2.11
N LYS A 14 -10.31 1.07 -3.17
CA LYS A 14 -10.03 -0.36 -3.35
C LYS A 14 -9.45 -0.95 -2.05
N ILE A 15 -9.90 -2.14 -1.67
CA ILE A 15 -9.53 -2.80 -0.40
C ILE A 15 -8.01 -2.84 -0.20
N ARG A 16 -7.26 -3.18 -1.26
CA ARG A 16 -5.80 -3.27 -1.31
C ARG A 16 -5.07 -1.98 -0.92
N LEU A 17 -5.69 -0.82 -1.21
CA LEU A 17 -5.16 0.49 -0.82
C LEU A 17 -5.73 0.93 0.54
N SER A 18 -7.03 0.70 0.75
CA SER A 18 -7.73 1.19 1.93
C SER A 18 -7.30 0.50 3.23
N TYR A 19 -6.89 -0.77 3.20
CA TYR A 19 -6.57 -1.54 4.40
C TYR A 19 -5.22 -1.13 5.01
N PRO A 20 -4.10 -1.09 4.26
CA PRO A 20 -2.83 -0.63 4.82
C PRO A 20 -2.88 0.84 5.26
N LEU A 21 -3.60 1.69 4.52
CA LEU A 21 -3.80 3.09 4.91
C LEU A 21 -4.61 3.24 6.20
N ARG A 22 -5.66 2.42 6.40
CA ARG A 22 -6.42 2.39 7.65
C ARG A 22 -5.56 1.94 8.82
N MET A 23 -4.75 0.89 8.64
CA MET A 23 -3.77 0.43 9.64
C MET A 23 -2.79 1.54 10.00
N ALA A 24 -2.21 2.21 9.00
CA ALA A 24 -1.26 3.30 9.20
C ALA A 24 -1.88 4.49 9.96
N LEU A 25 -3.10 4.89 9.58
CA LEU A 25 -3.88 5.92 10.27
C LEU A 25 -4.19 5.51 11.72
N PHE A 26 -4.62 4.28 11.94
CA PHE A 26 -4.95 3.78 13.27
C PHE A 26 -3.73 3.76 14.19
N PHE A 27 -2.58 3.29 13.69
CA PHE A 27 -1.31 3.35 14.41
C PHE A 27 -0.96 4.79 14.80
N TRP A 28 -1.09 5.74 13.86
CA TRP A 28 -0.85 7.16 14.11
C TRP A 28 -1.78 7.76 15.16
N LEU A 29 -3.07 7.41 15.12
CA LEU A 29 -4.05 7.85 16.11
C LEU A 29 -3.73 7.31 17.51
N ILE A 30 -3.33 6.04 17.62
CA ILE A 30 -2.92 5.43 18.88
C ILE A 30 -1.67 6.12 19.43
N VAL A 31 -0.65 6.31 18.60
CA VAL A 31 0.58 6.99 18.99
C VAL A 31 0.27 8.41 19.47
N GLY A 32 -0.53 9.16 18.72
CA GLY A 32 -0.99 10.50 19.12
C GLY A 32 -1.75 10.49 20.45
N PHE A 33 -2.63 9.53 20.68
CA PHE A 33 -3.38 9.40 21.93
C PHE A 33 -2.47 9.15 23.14
N PHE A 34 -1.53 8.20 23.03
CA PHE A 34 -0.56 7.92 24.10
C PHE A 34 0.33 9.12 24.38
N LEU A 35 0.79 9.78 23.32
CA LEU A 35 1.62 10.97 23.40
C LEU A 35 0.90 12.13 24.09
N ILE A 36 -0.35 12.43 23.72
CA ILE A 36 -1.17 13.48 24.37
C ILE A 36 -1.43 13.13 25.84
N SER A 37 -1.74 11.86 26.11
CA SER A 37 -1.99 11.38 27.48
C SER A 37 -0.74 11.52 28.35
N ALA A 38 0.44 11.19 27.83
CA ALA A 38 1.71 11.37 28.52
C ALA A 38 1.98 12.86 28.83
N TYR A 39 1.76 13.75 27.85
CA TYR A 39 1.89 15.19 28.03
C TYR A 39 0.96 15.73 29.13
N TYR A 40 -0.31 15.31 29.13
CA TYR A 40 -1.28 15.70 30.14
C TYR A 40 -0.86 15.26 31.54
N VAL A 41 -0.46 13.99 31.71
CA VAL A 41 -0.01 13.46 33.01
C VAL A 41 1.20 14.25 33.52
N LEU A 42 2.17 14.56 32.65
CA LEU A 42 3.39 15.26 33.03
C LEU A 42 3.20 16.74 33.33
N THR A 43 2.22 17.40 32.73
CA THR A 43 1.97 18.83 32.97
C THR A 43 1.01 19.08 34.13
N VAL A 44 0.05 18.18 34.36
CA VAL A 44 -1.01 18.37 35.36
C VAL A 44 -0.73 17.63 36.66
N LYS A 45 -0.19 16.40 36.62
CA LYS A 45 0.01 15.59 37.84
C LYS A 45 1.36 15.77 38.51
N TYR A 46 2.38 16.18 37.76
CA TYR A 46 3.70 16.43 38.31
C TYR A 46 4.09 17.87 37.98
N PRO A 47 4.13 18.80 38.96
CA PRO A 47 4.71 20.11 38.75
C PRO A 47 6.24 19.95 38.66
N VAL A 48 6.72 19.38 37.55
CA VAL A 48 8.14 19.18 37.31
C VAL A 48 8.77 20.52 36.95
N ASN A 49 10.03 20.69 37.35
CA ASN A 49 10.93 21.75 36.93
C ASN A 49 10.73 22.09 35.44
N VAL A 50 10.54 23.38 35.12
CA VAL A 50 10.13 23.91 33.80
C VAL A 50 11.03 23.37 32.67
N GLY A 51 12.30 23.10 32.96
CA GLY A 51 13.25 22.49 32.03
C GLY A 51 12.86 21.08 31.58
N ALA A 52 12.36 20.23 32.47
CA ALA A 52 11.98 18.86 32.14
C ALA A 52 10.74 18.81 31.24
N VAL A 53 9.75 19.69 31.48
CA VAL A 53 8.56 19.81 30.62
C VAL A 53 8.94 20.22 29.20
N LYS A 54 9.91 21.14 29.06
CA LYS A 54 10.43 21.56 27.76
C LYS A 54 11.12 20.41 27.02
N ILE A 55 12.01 19.68 27.69
CA ILE A 55 12.70 18.51 27.10
C ILE A 55 11.69 17.46 26.62
N ILE A 56 10.66 17.19 27.40
CA ILE A 56 9.64 16.20 27.02
C ILE A 56 8.80 16.69 25.84
N LYS A 57 8.48 17.99 25.77
CA LYS A 57 7.79 18.58 24.62
C LYS A 57 8.63 18.48 23.34
N ASP A 58 9.94 18.69 23.45
CA ASP A 58 10.85 18.57 22.31
C ASP A 58 10.97 17.10 21.87
N LEU A 59 11.14 16.17 22.81
CA LEU A 59 11.13 14.72 22.54
C LEU A 59 9.82 14.25 21.88
N PHE A 60 8.68 14.79 22.31
CA PHE A 60 7.37 14.52 21.69
C PHE A 60 7.35 14.96 20.23
N LEU A 61 7.83 16.17 19.94
CA LEU A 61 7.90 16.71 18.58
C LEU A 61 8.82 15.85 17.69
N TYR A 62 9.96 15.43 18.22
CA TYR A 62 10.87 14.52 17.52
C TYR A 62 10.25 13.15 17.27
N ALA A 63 9.57 12.56 18.26
CA ALA A 63 8.89 11.28 18.08
C ALA A 63 7.80 11.35 17.00
N LEU A 64 7.01 12.43 17.00
CA LEU A 64 5.96 12.65 16.00
C LEU A 64 6.56 12.85 14.60
N LEU A 65 7.61 13.66 14.47
CA LEU A 65 8.35 13.84 13.21
C LEU A 65 9.00 12.55 12.72
N LEU A 66 9.63 11.76 13.60
CA LEU A 66 10.24 10.49 13.24
C LEU A 66 9.19 9.47 12.80
N SER A 67 8.01 9.46 13.44
CA SER A 67 6.90 8.58 13.06
C SER A 67 6.25 8.94 11.72
N PHE A 68 6.54 10.12 11.17
CA PHE A 68 5.99 10.58 9.90
C PHE A 68 6.65 9.89 8.70
N PHE A 69 7.94 9.59 8.79
CA PHE A 69 8.65 8.90 7.71
C PHE A 69 8.13 7.48 7.44
N PRO A 70 7.94 6.60 8.45
CA PRO A 70 7.31 5.30 8.25
C PRO A 70 5.88 5.39 7.69
N PHE A 71 5.12 6.40 8.09
CA PHE A 71 3.78 6.64 7.57
C PHE A 71 3.80 7.03 6.09
N LEU A 72 4.66 7.97 5.72
CA LEU A 72 4.84 8.37 4.32
C LEU A 72 5.32 7.20 3.46
N PHE A 73 6.28 6.41 3.97
CA PHE A 73 6.77 5.21 3.31
C PHE A 73 5.64 4.19 3.10
N THR A 74 4.79 3.98 4.10
CA THR A 74 3.64 3.08 4.02
C THR A 74 2.66 3.55 2.94
N ILE A 75 2.38 4.86 2.85
CA ILE A 75 1.52 5.42 1.79
C ILE A 75 2.11 5.13 0.42
N ILE A 76 3.39 5.47 0.20
CA ILE A 76 4.06 5.30 -1.09
C ILE A 76 4.06 3.83 -1.50
N TYR A 77 4.46 2.94 -0.59
CA TYR A 77 4.45 1.50 -0.82
C TYR A 77 3.04 0.99 -1.17
N THR A 78 2.03 1.39 -0.40
CA THR A 78 0.64 0.94 -0.62
C THR A 78 0.10 1.38 -1.98
N VAL A 79 0.41 2.62 -2.41
CA VAL A 79 0.02 3.13 -3.73
C VAL A 79 0.67 2.34 -4.85
N ASN A 80 1.97 2.07 -4.73
CA ASN A 80 2.70 1.29 -5.74
C ASN A 80 2.20 -0.15 -5.80
N ALA A 81 2.11 -0.82 -4.66
CA ALA A 81 1.59 -2.18 -4.59
C ALA A 81 0.17 -2.27 -5.19
N SER A 82 -0.73 -1.34 -4.86
CA SER A 82 -2.08 -1.33 -5.43
C SER A 82 -2.09 -1.19 -6.96
N LYS A 83 -1.15 -0.44 -7.54
CA LYS A 83 -1.01 -0.35 -9.00
C LYS A 83 -0.48 -1.66 -9.58
N ASP A 84 0.50 -2.28 -8.95
CA ASP A 84 1.04 -3.56 -9.41
C ASP A 84 -0.03 -4.67 -9.40
N TYR A 85 -0.86 -4.72 -8.35
CA TYR A 85 -1.99 -5.66 -8.29
C TYR A 85 -2.98 -5.44 -9.44
N GLU A 86 -3.25 -4.18 -9.79
CA GLU A 86 -4.13 -3.84 -10.89
C GLU A 86 -3.51 -4.19 -12.25
N THR A 87 -2.21 -3.99 -12.42
CA THR A 87 -1.46 -4.42 -13.59
C THR A 87 -1.55 -5.92 -13.80
N VAL A 88 -1.32 -6.71 -12.76
CA VAL A 88 -1.41 -8.18 -12.82
C VAL A 88 -2.83 -8.65 -13.13
N GLU A 89 -3.84 -8.04 -12.50
CA GLU A 89 -5.25 -8.35 -12.77
C GLU A 89 -5.65 -8.02 -14.21
N ASN A 90 -5.20 -6.89 -14.74
CA ASN A 90 -5.49 -6.48 -16.11
C ASN A 90 -4.78 -7.38 -17.13
N LEU A 91 -3.53 -7.76 -16.87
CA LEU A 91 -2.84 -8.75 -17.70
C LEU A 91 -3.63 -10.06 -17.76
N ALA A 92 -4.07 -10.59 -16.61
CA ALA A 92 -4.87 -11.81 -16.57
C ALA A 92 -6.19 -11.67 -17.37
N LYS A 93 -6.87 -10.52 -17.27
CA LYS A 93 -8.11 -10.26 -18.05
C LYS A 93 -7.85 -10.18 -19.55
N GLU A 94 -6.78 -9.53 -19.98
CA GLU A 94 -6.42 -9.43 -21.40
C GLU A 94 -6.07 -10.81 -21.99
N LEU A 95 -5.31 -11.62 -21.24
CA LEU A 95 -5.04 -13.01 -21.63
C LEU A 95 -6.32 -13.83 -21.75
N ALA A 96 -7.25 -13.70 -20.79
CA ALA A 96 -8.54 -14.39 -20.83
C ALA A 96 -9.41 -13.97 -22.03
N ARG A 97 -9.26 -12.73 -22.51
CA ARG A 97 -9.92 -12.23 -23.73
C ARG A 97 -9.21 -12.65 -25.02
N GLY A 98 -8.09 -13.36 -24.93
CA GLY A 98 -7.27 -13.77 -26.08
C GLY A 98 -6.37 -12.66 -26.62
N ASN A 99 -6.23 -11.53 -25.91
CA ASN A 99 -5.29 -10.49 -26.26
C ASN A 99 -3.89 -10.83 -25.71
N LEU A 100 -3.04 -11.37 -26.58
CA LEU A 100 -1.71 -11.86 -26.21
C LEU A 100 -0.59 -10.83 -26.44
N GLU A 101 -0.89 -9.71 -27.09
CA GLU A 101 0.09 -8.66 -27.40
C GLU A 101 0.33 -7.71 -26.24
N THR A 102 -0.58 -7.70 -25.26
CA THR A 102 -0.47 -6.89 -24.06
C THR A 102 0.82 -7.21 -23.30
N LYS A 103 1.66 -6.19 -23.14
CA LYS A 103 2.84 -6.18 -22.28
C LYS A 103 2.62 -5.14 -21.19
N MET A 104 2.78 -5.53 -19.93
CA MET A 104 2.74 -4.59 -18.82
C MET A 104 3.99 -4.81 -17.96
N ASN A 105 4.36 -3.82 -17.16
CA ASN A 105 5.50 -3.93 -16.25
C ASN A 105 5.01 -3.78 -14.82
N ILE A 106 5.56 -4.58 -13.92
CA ILE A 106 5.39 -4.43 -12.48
C ILE A 106 6.56 -3.64 -11.89
N SER A 107 6.32 -2.94 -10.79
CA SER A 107 7.36 -2.20 -10.06
C SER A 107 8.47 -3.12 -9.54
N TYR A 108 9.68 -2.57 -9.40
CA TYR A 108 10.78 -3.23 -8.69
C TYR A 108 10.48 -3.45 -7.19
N LEU A 109 9.59 -2.63 -6.63
CA LEU A 109 9.15 -2.72 -5.23
C LEU A 109 7.93 -3.62 -5.04
N ALA A 110 7.50 -4.34 -6.09
CA ALA A 110 6.35 -5.23 -6.01
C ALA A 110 6.61 -6.40 -5.05
N ASP A 111 5.54 -6.87 -4.43
CA ASP A 111 5.58 -8.03 -3.54
C ASP A 111 6.11 -9.25 -4.28
N ARG A 112 6.98 -10.05 -3.65
CA ARG A 112 7.58 -11.24 -4.27
C ARG A 112 6.53 -12.21 -4.80
N ASP A 113 5.44 -12.39 -4.06
CA ASP A 113 4.34 -13.28 -4.46
C ASP A 113 3.65 -12.74 -5.72
N LEU A 114 3.45 -11.42 -5.80
CA LEU A 114 2.89 -10.77 -6.97
C LEU A 114 3.82 -10.85 -8.18
N VAL A 115 5.13 -10.71 -7.96
CA VAL A 115 6.16 -10.93 -8.99
C VAL A 115 6.08 -12.36 -9.53
N SER A 116 5.99 -13.35 -8.64
CA SER A 116 5.89 -14.76 -9.03
C SER A 116 4.63 -15.03 -9.87
N ILE A 117 3.49 -14.47 -9.48
CA ILE A 117 2.23 -14.55 -10.25
C ILE A 117 2.40 -13.90 -11.62
N TYR A 118 2.98 -12.70 -11.66
CA TYR A 118 3.22 -11.98 -12.91
C TYR A 118 4.11 -12.77 -13.88
N GLU A 119 5.21 -13.35 -13.38
CA GLU A 119 6.09 -14.19 -14.19
C GLU A 119 5.38 -15.44 -14.72
N ALA A 120 4.51 -16.05 -13.92
CA ALA A 120 3.69 -17.18 -14.35
C ALA A 120 2.72 -16.78 -15.47
N LEU A 121 2.07 -15.63 -15.36
CA LEU A 121 1.20 -15.08 -16.41
C LEU A 121 1.98 -14.76 -17.69
N GLU A 122 3.17 -14.20 -17.58
CA GLU A 122 4.04 -13.94 -18.75
C GLU A 122 4.47 -15.25 -19.45
N LYS A 123 4.81 -16.30 -18.68
CA LYS A 123 5.08 -17.63 -19.24
C LYS A 123 3.85 -18.19 -19.95
N LEU A 124 2.67 -18.11 -19.33
CA LEU A 124 1.41 -18.54 -19.92
C LEU A 124 1.10 -17.79 -21.22
N ARG A 125 1.28 -16.46 -21.24
CA ARG A 125 1.13 -15.62 -22.44
C ARG A 125 2.01 -16.13 -23.58
N LYS A 126 3.28 -16.37 -23.32
CA LYS A 126 4.23 -16.92 -24.32
C LYS A 126 3.79 -18.28 -24.84
N SER A 127 3.36 -19.19 -23.95
CA SER A 127 2.86 -20.51 -24.36
C SER A 127 1.59 -20.42 -25.22
N LEU A 128 0.68 -19.50 -24.93
CA LEU A 128 -0.52 -19.25 -25.73
C LEU A 128 -0.18 -18.69 -27.11
N ILE A 129 0.79 -17.78 -27.21
CA ILE A 129 1.28 -17.25 -28.49
C ILE A 129 1.82 -18.38 -29.36
N LEU A 130 2.72 -19.20 -28.79
CA LEU A 130 3.30 -20.36 -29.47
C LEU A 130 2.23 -21.34 -29.95
N SER A 131 1.24 -21.63 -29.09
CA SER A 131 0.12 -22.52 -29.45
C SER A 131 -0.71 -21.96 -30.60
N LYS A 132 -0.99 -20.65 -30.60
CA LYS A 132 -1.71 -19.96 -31.68
C LYS A 132 -0.92 -20.00 -33.00
N GLU A 133 0.39 -19.76 -32.95
CA GLU A 133 1.28 -19.82 -34.12
C GLU A 133 1.32 -21.23 -34.73
N LEU A 134 1.46 -22.26 -33.90
CA LEU A 134 1.44 -23.66 -34.33
C LEU A 134 0.10 -24.05 -34.96
N TYR A 135 -1.02 -23.65 -34.34
CA TYR A 135 -2.35 -23.89 -34.89
C TYR A 135 -2.52 -23.24 -36.27
N LEU A 136 -2.12 -21.98 -36.42
CA LEU A 136 -2.20 -21.26 -37.69
C LEU A 136 -1.29 -21.86 -38.77
N LYS A 137 -0.12 -22.39 -38.39
CA LYS A 137 0.79 -23.08 -39.31
C LYS A 137 0.17 -24.38 -39.83
N ASN A 138 -0.43 -25.19 -38.94
CA ASN A 138 -1.01 -26.48 -39.31
C ASN A 138 -2.31 -26.35 -40.12
N LYS A 139 -3.06 -25.26 -39.98
CA LYS A 139 -4.30 -25.00 -40.75
C LYS A 139 -4.04 -24.46 -42.16
N LYS A 140 -2.80 -24.04 -42.45
CA LYS A 140 -2.37 -23.55 -43.77
C LYS A 140 -1.73 -24.66 -44.64
N LEU A 141 -1.63 -25.88 -44.11
CA LEU A 141 -1.34 -27.12 -44.84
C LEU A 141 -2.68 -27.81 -45.16
#